data_AF-A0A8J9X8F2-F1
#
_entry.id   AF-A0A8J9X8F2-F1
#
_cell.length_a   1.000
_cell.length_b   1.000
_cell.length_c   1.000
_cell.angle_alpha   90.00
_cell.angle_beta   90.00
_cell.angle_gamma   90.00
#
_symmetry.space_group_name_H-M   'P 1'
#
loop_
_entity.id
_entity.type
_entity.pdbx_description
1 polymer ?
#
loop_
_entity_poly.entity_id
_entity_poly.type
_entity_poly.pdbx_seq_one_letter_code
_entity_poly.pdbx_strand_id
1 'polypeptide(L)'
;NCPRVRKVMHTLLHQTQQEAGAAWVGLSVVHLGDRDVPNALIFIDKYTQIPRFLNPIVGFLQSLPELCRDERIDAYVKEQFGSEHRLQMAVLADYFKHGFDGSGDDGGSCIDGRLTSSWNWTSRVAKKSYYNVLMLSGFQGFDGDFR
;
A
#
# COMPACT_ATOMS: atom_id res chain seq x y z
N ASN A 1 2.94 -33.44 -8.36
CA ASN A 1 1.74 -33.33 -9.22
C ASN A 1 0.50 -33.73 -8.44
N CYS A 2 -0.42 -32.79 -8.18
CA CYS A 2 -1.61 -33.00 -7.33
C CYS A 2 -2.92 -32.62 -8.09
N PRO A 3 -3.41 -33.45 -9.02
CA PRO A 3 -4.49 -33.08 -9.95
C PRO A 3 -5.85 -32.85 -9.26
N ARG A 4 -6.15 -33.60 -8.19
CA ARG A 4 -7.38 -33.41 -7.41
C ARG A 4 -7.38 -32.06 -6.69
N VAL A 5 -6.25 -31.70 -6.09
CA VAL A 5 -6.06 -30.42 -5.40
C VAL A 5 -6.19 -29.25 -6.38
N ARG A 6 -5.54 -29.35 -7.56
CA ARG A 6 -5.66 -28.35 -8.62
C ARG A 6 -7.11 -28.14 -9.07
N LYS A 7 -7.89 -29.22 -9.23
CA LYS A 7 -9.30 -29.15 -9.62
C LYS A 7 -10.13 -28.41 -8.57
N VAL A 8 -9.95 -28.76 -7.29
CA VAL A 8 -10.65 -28.09 -6.17
C VAL A 8 -10.30 -26.60 -6.14
N MET A 9 -9.02 -26.25 -6.30
CA MET A 9 -8.59 -24.84 -6.31
C MET A 9 -9.20 -24.02 -7.45
N HIS A 10 -9.27 -24.59 -8.65
CA HIS A 10 -9.96 -23.92 -9.76
C HIS A 10 -11.45 -23.73 -9.49
N THR A 11 -12.12 -24.74 -8.92
CA THR A 11 -13.54 -24.64 -8.56
C THR A 11 -13.78 -23.54 -7.53
N LEU A 12 -12.98 -23.50 -6.46
CA LEU A 12 -13.09 -22.49 -5.41
C LEU A 12 -12.85 -21.08 -5.98
N LEU A 13 -11.77 -20.89 -6.74
CA LEU A 13 -11.46 -19.59 -7.35
C LEU A 13 -12.59 -19.11 -8.26
N HIS A 14 -13.15 -20.00 -9.07
CA HIS A 14 -14.25 -19.68 -9.96
C HIS A 14 -15.54 -19.34 -9.19
N GLN A 15 -15.84 -20.04 -8.10
CA GLN A 15 -16.97 -19.71 -7.23
C GLN A 15 -16.79 -18.33 -6.60
N THR A 16 -15.62 -18.03 -6.03
CA THR A 16 -15.32 -16.71 -5.47
C THR A 16 -15.42 -15.60 -6.52
N GLN A 17 -14.96 -15.85 -7.75
CA GLN A 17 -15.08 -14.93 -8.88
C GLN A 17 -16.54 -14.61 -9.21
N GLN A 18 -17.41 -15.63 -9.23
CA GLN A 18 -18.83 -15.45 -9.49
C GLN A 18 -19.54 -14.72 -8.34
N GLU A 19 -19.23 -15.07 -7.10
CA GLU A 19 -19.80 -14.45 -5.90
C GLU A 19 -19.40 -12.98 -5.74
N ALA A 20 -18.16 -12.62 -6.10
CA ALA A 20 -17.67 -11.25 -6.02
C ALA A 20 -18.46 -10.27 -6.90
N GLY A 21 -19.15 -10.76 -7.94
CA GLY A 21 -20.11 -9.98 -8.74
C GLY A 21 -19.52 -8.78 -9.50
N ALA A 22 -18.19 -8.65 -9.54
CA ALA A 22 -17.47 -7.54 -10.15
C ALA A 22 -16.33 -8.05 -11.03
N ALA A 23 -15.70 -7.15 -11.79
CA ALA A 23 -14.51 -7.49 -12.57
C ALA A 23 -13.43 -8.08 -11.64
N TRP A 24 -12.95 -9.28 -11.96
CA TRP A 24 -11.97 -9.97 -11.12
C TRP A 24 -10.62 -9.25 -11.12
N VAL A 25 -10.20 -8.76 -9.95
CA VAL A 25 -8.87 -8.19 -9.73
C VAL A 25 -8.13 -9.10 -8.76
N GLY A 26 -7.41 -10.08 -9.30
CA GLY A 26 -6.67 -11.06 -8.52
C GLY A 26 -5.93 -12.07 -9.41
N LEU A 27 -5.16 -12.96 -8.81
CA LEU A 27 -4.47 -14.02 -9.55
C LEU A 27 -5.46 -15.03 -10.13
N SER A 28 -5.11 -15.65 -11.25
CA SER A 28 -5.88 -16.72 -11.91
C SER A 28 -5.63 -18.11 -11.32
N VAL A 29 -4.80 -18.19 -10.28
CA VAL A 29 -4.36 -19.43 -9.63
C VAL A 29 -4.24 -19.22 -8.13
N VAL A 30 -4.47 -20.30 -7.37
CA VAL A 30 -4.22 -20.34 -5.92
C VAL A 30 -2.90 -21.06 -5.67
N HIS A 31 -1.93 -20.35 -5.10
CA HIS A 31 -0.63 -20.91 -4.73
C HIS A 31 -0.74 -21.63 -3.39
N LEU A 32 -0.56 -22.96 -3.38
CA LEU A 32 -0.51 -23.78 -2.17
C LEU A 32 0.92 -23.89 -1.68
N GLY A 33 1.38 -22.81 -1.08
CA GLY A 33 2.77 -22.65 -0.73
C GLY A 33 3.65 -22.41 -1.96
N ASP A 34 4.59 -21.49 -1.82
CA ASP A 34 5.72 -21.33 -2.75
C ASP A 34 7.00 -21.20 -1.92
N ARG A 35 8.16 -21.13 -2.57
CA ARG A 35 9.44 -20.84 -1.93
C ARG A 35 9.34 -19.66 -0.95
N ASP A 36 8.57 -18.64 -1.33
CA ASP A 36 8.53 -17.36 -0.61
C ASP A 36 7.40 -17.30 0.44
N VAL A 37 6.41 -18.20 0.37
CA VAL A 37 5.35 -18.35 1.38
C VAL A 37 5.08 -19.84 1.61
N PRO A 38 5.88 -20.53 2.44
CA PRO A 38 5.89 -21.99 2.50
C PRO A 38 4.69 -22.61 3.21
N ASN A 39 3.94 -21.84 4.01
CA ASN A 39 2.73 -22.31 4.70
C ASN A 39 1.77 -21.16 5.07
N ALA A 40 0.54 -21.54 5.49
CA ALA A 40 -0.54 -20.60 5.81
C ALA A 40 -0.23 -19.66 7.00
N LEU A 41 0.61 -20.06 7.95
CA LEU A 41 1.00 -19.20 9.07
C LEU A 41 1.88 -18.04 8.59
N ILE A 42 2.82 -18.32 7.68
CA ILE A 42 3.64 -17.27 7.03
C ILE A 42 2.77 -16.35 6.18
N PHE A 43 1.74 -16.90 5.52
CA PHE A 43 0.77 -16.08 4.79
C PHE A 43 0.05 -15.11 5.74
N ILE A 44 -0.48 -15.58 6.87
CA ILE A 44 -1.14 -14.71 7.86
C ILE A 44 -0.17 -13.64 8.35
N ASP A 45 1.03 -14.03 8.79
CA ASP A 45 2.04 -13.11 9.28
C ASP A 45 2.37 -12.01 8.27
N LYS A 46 2.71 -12.37 7.03
CA LYS A 46 3.05 -11.40 5.97
C LYS A 46 1.90 -10.43 5.70
N TYR A 47 0.66 -10.90 5.63
CA TYR A 47 -0.49 -10.03 5.39
C TYR A 47 -0.83 -9.15 6.60
N THR A 48 -0.52 -9.58 7.83
CA THR A 48 -0.65 -8.69 9.00
C THR A 48 0.33 -7.52 8.99
N GLN A 49 1.36 -7.54 8.14
CA GLN A 49 2.29 -6.41 7.96
C GLN A 49 1.70 -5.31 7.08
N ILE A 50 0.70 -5.60 6.24
CA ILE A 50 0.09 -4.62 5.31
C ILE A 50 -0.45 -3.38 6.03
N PRO A 51 -1.25 -3.51 7.10
CA PRO A 51 -1.69 -2.35 7.88
C PRO A 51 -0.52 -1.52 8.40
N ARG A 52 0.56 -2.16 8.85
CA ARG A 52 1.71 -1.48 9.47
C ARG A 52 2.35 -0.45 8.54
N PHE A 53 2.63 -0.83 7.30
CA PHE A 53 3.25 0.09 6.34
C PHE A 53 2.22 0.90 5.53
N LEU A 54 0.91 0.62 5.54
CA LEU A 54 -0.08 1.53 4.96
C LEU A 54 -0.51 2.64 5.93
N ASN A 55 -0.37 2.41 7.24
CA ASN A 55 -0.78 3.34 8.28
C ASN A 55 -0.24 4.77 8.11
N PRO A 56 1.01 5.04 7.71
CA PRO A 56 1.48 6.42 7.54
C PRO A 56 0.74 7.19 6.44
N ILE A 57 0.35 6.52 5.36
CA ILE A 57 -0.46 7.13 4.29
C ILE A 57 -1.89 7.37 4.79
N VAL A 58 -2.47 6.41 5.53
CA VAL A 58 -3.79 6.59 6.14
C VAL A 58 -3.78 7.74 7.15
N GLY A 59 -2.76 7.83 7.99
CA GLY A 59 -2.57 8.90 8.96
C GLY A 59 -2.46 10.26 8.29
N PHE A 60 -1.71 10.38 7.19
CA PHE A 60 -1.68 11.60 6.38
C PHE A 60 -3.07 11.98 5.85
N LEU A 61 -3.82 11.04 5.27
CA LEU A 61 -5.15 11.32 4.73
C LEU A 61 -6.14 11.77 5.82
N GLN A 62 -6.03 11.20 7.02
CA GLN A 62 -6.89 11.54 8.16
C GLN A 62 -6.53 12.87 8.81
N SER A 63 -5.25 13.24 8.86
CA SER A 63 -4.79 14.48 9.50
C SER A 63 -4.83 15.68 8.56
N LEU A 64 -4.83 15.48 7.24
CA LEU A 64 -4.84 16.57 6.28
C LEU A 64 -6.04 17.54 6.43
N PRO A 65 -7.30 17.07 6.61
CA PRO A 65 -8.42 17.98 6.85
C PRO A 65 -8.25 18.82 8.13
N GLU A 66 -7.65 18.24 9.16
CA GLU A 66 -7.38 18.92 10.43
C GLU A 66 -6.27 19.97 10.28
N LEU A 67 -5.21 19.66 9.53
CA LEU A 67 -4.14 20.60 9.20
C LEU A 67 -4.65 21.80 8.40
N CYS A 68 -5.54 21.56 7.44
CA CYS A 68 -6.16 22.61 6.64
C CYS A 68 -7.19 23.46 7.41
N ARG A 69 -7.40 23.23 8.72
CA ARG A 69 -8.11 24.20 9.57
C ARG A 69 -7.26 25.44 9.86
N ASP A 70 -5.93 25.34 9.78
CA ASP A 70 -5.05 26.50 9.81
C ASP A 70 -5.09 27.20 8.44
N GLU A 71 -5.55 28.45 8.43
CA GLU A 71 -5.70 29.27 7.21
C GLU A 71 -4.41 29.38 6.39
N ARG A 72 -3.23 29.37 7.04
CA ARG A 72 -1.94 29.47 6.36
C ARG A 72 -1.60 28.17 5.64
N ILE A 73 -1.89 27.04 6.26
CA ILE A 73 -1.66 25.72 5.67
C ILE A 73 -2.64 25.50 4.52
N ASP A 74 -3.92 25.82 4.71
CA ASP A 74 -4.93 25.73 3.66
C ASP A 74 -4.61 26.62 2.45
N ALA A 75 -4.19 27.87 2.68
CA ALA A 75 -3.74 28.76 1.62
C ALA A 75 -2.55 28.18 0.85
N TYR A 76 -1.54 27.65 1.55
CA TYR A 76 -0.39 26.98 0.93
C TYR A 76 -0.80 25.76 0.11
N VAL A 77 -1.69 24.91 0.65
CA VAL A 77 -2.19 23.72 -0.05
C VAL A 77 -2.96 24.11 -1.31
N LYS A 78 -3.83 25.12 -1.24
CA LYS A 78 -4.57 25.64 -2.39
C LYS A 78 -3.67 26.27 -3.43
N GLU A 79 -2.65 27.02 -3.03
CA GLU A 79 -1.69 27.64 -3.93
C GLU A 79 -0.86 26.59 -4.69
N GLN A 80 -0.32 25.60 -3.98
CA GLN A 80 0.60 24.62 -4.58
C GLN A 80 -0.10 23.45 -5.28
N PHE A 81 -1.26 23.01 -4.78
CA PHE A 81 -1.94 21.78 -5.24
C PHE A 81 -3.36 22.03 -5.76
N GLY A 82 -3.89 23.24 -5.61
CA GLY A 82 -5.24 23.64 -6.04
C GLY A 82 -6.34 23.26 -5.06
N SER A 83 -6.25 22.10 -4.40
CA SER A 83 -7.15 21.72 -3.32
C SER A 83 -6.57 20.60 -2.46
N GLU A 84 -7.14 20.42 -1.27
CA GLU A 84 -6.86 19.29 -0.38
C GLU A 84 -7.00 17.95 -1.12
N HIS A 85 -8.12 17.77 -1.83
CA HIS A 85 -8.38 16.55 -2.58
C HIS A 85 -7.33 16.28 -3.68
N ARG A 86 -6.88 17.33 -4.38
CA ARG A 86 -5.82 17.16 -5.40
C ARG A 86 -4.48 16.80 -4.77
N LEU A 87 -4.17 17.32 -3.59
CA LEU A 87 -3.00 16.90 -2.82
C LEU A 87 -3.12 15.42 -2.40
N GLN A 88 -4.25 14.99 -1.85
CA GLN A 88 -4.49 13.57 -1.52
C GLN A 88 -4.26 12.67 -2.72
N MET A 89 -4.85 13.02 -3.86
CA MET A 89 -4.69 12.25 -5.10
C MET A 89 -3.27 12.27 -5.63
N ALA A 90 -2.53 13.39 -5.50
CA ALA A 90 -1.13 13.46 -5.90
C ALA A 90 -0.25 12.53 -5.06
N VAL A 91 -0.43 12.53 -3.73
CA VAL A 91 0.29 11.64 -2.81
C VAL A 91 -0.06 10.18 -3.09
N LEU A 92 -1.35 9.85 -3.19
CA LEU A 92 -1.81 8.48 -3.43
C LEU A 92 -1.36 7.96 -4.79
N ALA A 93 -1.47 8.75 -5.85
CA ALA A 93 -1.03 8.36 -7.18
C ALA A 93 0.48 8.10 -7.21
N ASP A 94 1.29 8.97 -6.59
CA ASP A 94 2.74 8.77 -6.53
C ASP A 94 3.11 7.55 -5.69
N TYR A 95 2.49 7.38 -4.52
CA TYR A 95 2.74 6.23 -3.65
C TYR A 95 2.34 4.91 -4.30
N PHE A 96 1.14 4.79 -4.88
CA PHE A 96 0.73 3.54 -5.52
C PHE A 96 1.51 3.25 -6.81
N LYS A 97 2.04 4.26 -7.48
CA LYS A 97 2.86 4.10 -8.69
C LYS A 97 4.32 3.74 -8.39
N HIS A 98 4.86 4.18 -7.25
CA HIS A 98 6.30 4.12 -6.98
C HIS A 98 6.68 3.57 -5.61
N GLY A 99 5.82 3.70 -4.61
CA GLY A 99 6.01 3.17 -3.25
C GLY A 99 5.29 1.86 -2.97
N PHE A 100 4.37 1.43 -3.83
CA PHE A 100 3.61 0.19 -3.66
C PHE A 100 3.58 -0.69 -4.94
N ASP A 101 4.55 -0.45 -5.84
CA ASP A 101 4.63 -1.11 -7.15
C ASP A 101 5.24 -2.53 -7.08
N GLY A 102 5.93 -2.86 -5.99
CA GLY A 102 6.59 -4.15 -5.80
C GLY A 102 7.91 -4.30 -6.57
N SER A 103 8.48 -3.22 -7.11
CA SER A 103 9.75 -3.25 -7.84
C SER A 103 10.99 -3.35 -6.94
N GLY A 104 10.81 -3.33 -5.63
CA GLY A 104 11.91 -3.29 -4.66
C GLY A 104 12.58 -4.62 -4.33
N ASP A 105 12.05 -5.76 -4.75
CA ASP A 105 12.63 -7.07 -4.41
C ASP A 105 12.38 -8.13 -5.49
N ASP A 106 13.41 -8.94 -5.73
CA ASP A 106 13.50 -9.97 -6.77
C ASP A 106 13.48 -11.40 -6.15
N GLY A 107 13.42 -11.51 -4.82
CA GLY A 107 13.62 -12.79 -4.11
C GLY A 107 12.82 -13.01 -2.82
N GLY A 108 11.96 -12.08 -2.40
CA GLY A 108 11.03 -12.23 -1.27
C GLY A 108 9.56 -12.37 -1.71
N SER A 109 8.64 -12.40 -0.74
CA SER A 109 7.21 -12.47 -1.05
C SER A 109 6.70 -11.20 -1.74
N CYS A 110 5.53 -11.28 -2.40
CA CYS A 110 4.91 -10.11 -3.04
C CYS A 110 4.66 -8.92 -2.08
N ILE A 111 4.62 -9.19 -0.77
CA ILE A 111 4.50 -8.19 0.29
C ILE A 111 5.87 -7.59 0.62
N ASP A 112 6.92 -8.41 0.66
CA ASP A 112 8.30 -7.96 0.88
C ASP A 112 8.73 -6.98 -0.21
N GLY A 113 8.44 -7.30 -1.49
CA GLY A 113 8.71 -6.37 -2.59
C GLY A 113 7.99 -5.03 -2.45
N ARG A 114 6.75 -5.02 -1.95
CA ARG A 114 5.99 -3.79 -1.70
C ARG A 114 6.54 -3.00 -0.52
N LEU A 115 6.92 -3.68 0.57
CA LEU A 115 7.56 -3.07 1.71
C LEU A 115 8.87 -2.40 1.31
N THR A 116 9.69 -3.08 0.50
CA THR A 116 10.94 -2.52 -0.03
C THR A 116 10.69 -1.33 -0.95
N SER A 117 9.67 -1.40 -1.83
CA SER A 117 9.25 -0.23 -2.62
C SER A 117 8.84 0.95 -1.73
N SER A 118 8.12 0.70 -0.64
CA SER A 118 7.66 1.75 0.29
C SER A 118 8.85 2.42 1.00
N TRP A 119 9.85 1.63 1.38
CA TRP A 119 11.10 2.14 1.92
C TRP A 119 11.88 2.97 0.91
N ASN A 120 12.02 2.47 -0.32
CA ASN A 120 12.66 3.19 -1.42
C ASN A 120 11.95 4.52 -1.72
N TRP A 121 10.62 4.53 -1.71
CA TRP A 121 9.82 5.74 -1.86
C TRP A 121 10.07 6.74 -0.72
N THR A 122 10.12 6.27 0.52
CA THR A 122 10.38 7.11 1.70
C THR A 122 11.74 7.79 1.62
N SER A 123 12.78 7.07 1.19
CA SER A 123 14.12 7.66 1.01
C SER A 123 14.17 8.82 0.00
N ARG A 124 13.16 8.93 -0.87
CA ARG A 124 13.05 9.96 -1.90
C ARG A 124 12.00 11.02 -1.57
N VAL A 125 11.28 10.87 -0.45
CA VAL A 125 10.14 11.72 -0.12
C VAL A 125 10.53 13.18 0.09
N ALA A 126 11.75 13.44 0.59
CA ALA A 126 12.32 14.78 0.75
C ALA A 126 12.44 15.57 -0.56
N LYS A 127 12.39 14.89 -1.71
CA LYS A 127 12.46 15.51 -3.05
C LYS A 127 11.07 15.73 -3.68
N LYS A 128 9.99 15.30 -3.02
CA LYS A 128 8.62 15.39 -3.54
C LYS A 128 8.02 16.75 -3.21
N SER A 129 7.20 17.30 -4.12
CA SER A 129 6.58 18.61 -3.94
C SER A 129 5.69 18.69 -2.70
N TYR A 130 5.06 17.58 -2.32
CA TYR A 130 4.21 17.47 -1.14
C TYR A 130 4.96 17.16 0.17
N TYR A 131 6.30 17.17 0.17
CA TYR A 131 7.11 16.82 1.34
C TYR A 131 6.72 17.62 2.59
N ASN A 132 6.58 18.94 2.46
CA ASN A 132 6.31 19.81 3.61
C ASN A 132 4.96 19.47 4.26
N VAL A 133 3.90 19.30 3.47
CA VAL A 133 2.57 18.96 4.00
C VAL A 133 2.57 17.55 4.59
N LEU A 134 3.29 16.62 3.96
CA LEU A 134 3.46 15.28 4.47
C LEU A 134 4.18 15.28 5.83
N MET A 135 5.23 16.08 6.03
CA MET A 135 5.89 16.22 7.34
C MET A 135 4.98 16.87 8.39
N LEU A 136 4.24 17.91 8.02
CA LEU A 136 3.27 18.57 8.92
C LEU A 136 2.19 17.61 9.40
N SER A 137 1.86 16.60 8.60
CA SER A 137 0.90 15.55 8.96
C SER A 137 1.40 14.56 10.02
N GLY A 138 2.66 14.68 10.45
CA GLY A 138 3.29 13.77 11.40
C GLY A 138 3.88 12.52 10.76
N PHE A 139 4.08 12.51 9.44
CA PHE A 139 4.72 11.38 8.76
C PHE A 139 6.18 11.23 9.21
N GLN A 140 6.52 10.05 9.74
CA GLN A 140 7.87 9.71 10.21
C GLN A 140 8.54 8.59 9.39
N GLY A 141 7.85 8.03 8.40
CA GLY A 141 8.25 6.83 7.66
C GLY A 141 7.33 5.63 7.92
N PHE A 142 7.71 4.46 7.37
CA PHE A 142 6.92 3.21 7.46
C PHE A 142 7.20 2.34 8.68
N ASP A 143 8.21 2.72 9.46
CA ASP A 143 8.64 2.04 10.69
C ASP A 143 8.46 2.95 11.91
N GLY A 144 7.31 3.64 12.00
CA GLY A 144 7.00 4.58 13.09
C GLY A 144 7.50 4.09 14.46
N ASP A 145 7.98 5.04 15.27
CA ASP A 145 8.65 4.86 16.57
C ASP A 145 8.25 3.53 17.26
N PHE A 146 9.21 2.61 17.44
CA PHE A 146 9.04 1.45 18.32
C PHE A 146 8.80 1.98 19.74
N ARG A 147 7.54 2.14 20.13
CA ARG A 147 7.12 2.42 21.50
C ARG A 147 6.17 1.35 22.00
#